data_AF-T1GVN1-F1
#
_entry.id   AF-T1GVN1-F1
#
_cell.length_a   1.000
_cell.length_b   1.000
_cell.length_c   1.000
_cell.angle_alpha   90.00
_cell.angle_beta   90.00
_cell.angle_gamma   90.00
#
_symmetry.space_group_name_H-M   'P 1'
#
loop_
_entity.id
_entity.type
_entity.pdbx_description
1 polymer ?
#
loop_
_entity_poly.entity_id
_entity_poly.type
_entity_poly.pdbx_seq_one_letter_code
_entity_poly.pdbx_strand_id
1 'polypeptide(L)' 'MICEHNCETEEFDPVCGVNSYNELRMFANLCHLETTICEDSMDIRPVEITCCFRSNFPSADCLY' A
#
# COMPACT_ATOMS: atom_id res chain seq x y z
N MET A 1 -16.17 4.81 -11.45
CA MET A 1 -15.32 5.78 -10.72
C MET A 1 -14.11 6.01 -11.61
N ILE A 2 -13.73 7.27 -11.85
CA ILE A 2 -12.52 7.58 -12.59
C ILE A 2 -11.43 7.79 -11.54
N CYS A 3 -10.40 6.96 -11.59
CA CYS A 3 -9.23 7.06 -10.71
C CYS A 3 -8.25 8.03 -11.34
N GLU A 4 -8.54 9.33 -11.26
CA GLU A 4 -7.73 10.40 -11.85
C GLU A 4 -6.50 10.76 -10.98
N HIS A 5 -5.80 9.75 -10.46
CA HIS A 5 -4.52 9.94 -9.79
C HIS A 5 -3.39 9.90 -10.82
N ASN A 6 -3.17 11.05 -11.49
CA ASN A 6 -1.88 11.26 -12.14
C ASN A 6 -0.86 11.42 -11.02
N CYS A 7 -0.08 10.37 -10.73
CA CYS A 7 1.09 10.49 -9.87
C CYS A 7 2.17 11.24 -10.67
N GLU A 8 1.99 12.56 -10.80
CA GLU A 8 2.85 13.46 -11.60
C GLU A 8 4.25 13.63 -10.99
N THR A 9 4.43 13.23 -9.73
CA THR A 9 5.69 13.34 -9.00
C THR A 9 6.38 11.99 -8.85
N GLU A 10 7.63 11.91 -9.33
CA GLU A 10 8.57 10.80 -9.07
C GLU A 10 9.13 10.82 -7.62
N GLU A 11 8.47 11.50 -6.69
CA GLU A 11 8.85 11.47 -5.29
C GLU A 11 8.70 10.06 -4.76
N PHE A 12 9.85 9.47 -4.39
CA PHE A 12 9.93 8.15 -3.81
C PHE A 12 9.78 8.24 -2.30
N ASP A 13 8.55 8.08 -1.83
CA ASP A 13 8.19 8.01 -0.41
C ASP A 13 7.46 6.67 -0.17
N PRO A 14 8.21 5.56 -0.03
CA PRO A 14 7.63 4.23 -0.08
C PRO A 14 6.61 4.03 1.04
N VAL A 15 5.45 3.48 0.70
CA VAL A 15 4.40 3.13 1.67
C VAL A 15 4.13 1.63 1.63
N CYS A 16 3.70 1.08 2.77
CA CYS A 16 3.28 -0.31 2.86
C CYS A 16 1.76 -0.38 2.94
N GLY A 17 1.15 -1.27 2.16
CA GLY A 17 -0.26 -1.58 2.23
C GLY A 17 -0.47 -3.07 2.51
N VAL A 18 -1.53 -3.40 3.25
CA VAL A 18 -2.01 -4.76 3.45
C VAL A 18 -3.35 -4.94 2.74
N ASN A 19 -3.51 -6.01 1.96
CA ASN A 19 -4.80 -6.32 1.34
C ASN A 19 -5.70 -7.17 2.27
N SER A 20 -6.95 -7.40 1.86
CA SER A 20 -7.90 -8.28 2.55
C SER A 20 -7.45 -9.74 2.74
N TYR A 21 -6.40 -10.17 2.03
CA TYR A 21 -5.80 -11.50 2.16
C TYR A 21 -4.56 -11.50 3.07
N ASN A 22 -4.33 -10.41 3.80
CA ASN A 22 -3.18 -10.22 4.70
C ASN A 22 -1.83 -10.22 3.95
N GLU A 23 -1.84 -9.94 2.65
CA GLU A 23 -0.63 -9.81 1.84
C GLU A 23 -0.12 -8.37 1.90
N LEU A 24 1.16 -8.23 2.24
CA LEU A 24 1.85 -6.95 2.33
C LEU A 24 2.45 -6.60 0.98
N ARG A 25 2.20 -5.37 0.53
CA ARG A 25 2.71 -4.85 -0.73
C ARG A 25 3.28 -3.46 -0.51
N MET A 26 4.47 -3.23 -1.03
CA MET A 26 5.11 -1.92 -1.00
C MET A 26 4.73 -1.14 -2.27
N PHE A 27 4.42 0.14 -2.10
CA PHE A 27 4.12 1.08 -3.17
C PHE A 27 5.17 2.19 -3.16
N ALA A 28 5.47 2.74 -4.33
CA ALA A 28 6.50 3.77 -4.46
C ALA A 28 6.13 5.08 -3.76
N ASN A 29 4.83 5.37 -3.62
CA ASN A 29 4.28 6.49 -2.86
C ASN A 29 2.81 6.25 -2.52
N LEU A 30 2.24 7.14 -1.70
CA LEU A 30 0.82 7.11 -1.33
C LEU A 30 -0.10 7.21 -2.56
N CYS A 31 0.27 8.00 -3.56
CA CYS A 31 -0.51 8.12 -4.79
C CYS A 31 -0.65 6.78 -5.51
N HIS A 32 0.44 6.01 -5.68
CA HIS A 32 0.39 4.68 -6.27
C HIS A 32 -0.48 3.69 -5.45
N LEU A 33 -0.50 3.83 -4.12
CA LEU A 33 -1.38 3.03 -3.26
C LEU A 33 -2.85 3.40 -3.51
N GLU A 34 -3.20 4.69 -3.51
CA GLU A 34 -4.57 5.18 -3.77
C GLU A 34 -5.06 4.83 -5.18
N THR A 35 -4.19 4.97 -6.19
CA THR A 35 -4.48 4.53 -7.56
C THR A 35 -4.79 3.04 -7.59
N THR A 36 -4.01 2.20 -6.89
CA THR A 36 -4.25 0.75 -6.85
C THR A 36 -5.58 0.42 -6.16
N ILE A 37 -5.90 1.08 -5.04
CA ILE A 37 -7.20 0.92 -4.34
C ILE A 37 -8.34 1.25 -5.28
N CYS A 38 -8.19 2.34 -6.04
CA CYS A 38 -9.23 2.84 -6.91
C CYS A 38 -9.38 2.01 -8.20
N GLU A 39 -8.28 1.68 -8.90
CA GLU A 39 -8.29 0.98 -10.19
C GLU A 39 -8.62 -0.51 -10.03
N ASP A 40 -7.95 -1.18 -9.08
CA ASP A 40 -8.07 -2.63 -8.90
C ASP A 40 -9.26 -2.99 -7.98
N SER A 41 -9.95 -1.97 -7.44
CA SER A 41 -10.98 -2.13 -6.40
C SER A 41 -10.49 -3.01 -5.24
N MET A 42 -9.19 -2.95 -4.96
CA MET A 42 -8.58 -3.70 -3.88
C MET A 42 -8.76 -2.95 -2.57
N ASP A 43 -9.27 -3.64 -1.56
CA ASP A 43 -9.26 -3.21 -0.17
C ASP A 43 -7.82 -3.29 0.39
N ILE A 44 -6.99 -2.31 0.03
CA ILE A 44 -5.65 -2.14 0.59
C ILE A 44 -5.72 -1.10 1.70
N ARG A 45 -5.22 -1.44 2.88
CA ARG A 45 -5.08 -0.52 4.00
C ARG A 45 -3.63 -0.12 4.16
N PRO A 46 -3.31 1.17 4.29
CA PRO A 46 -1.95 1.58 4.61
C PRO A 46 -1.59 1.06 6.01
N VAL A 47 -0.39 0.49 6.13
CA VAL A 47 0.21 0.01 7.38
C VAL A 47 1.59 0.63 7.56
N GLU A 48 2.16 0.45 8.75
CA GLU A 48 3.54 0.87 9.00
C GLU A 48 4.50 0.30 7.95
N ILE A 49 5.42 1.14 7.46
CA ILE A 49 6.39 0.74 6.44
C ILE A 49 7.27 -0.43 6.88
N THR A 50 7.50 -0.54 8.20
CA THR A 50 8.25 -1.61 8.85
C THR A 50 7.61 -3.00 8.61
N CYS A 51 6.30 -3.05 8.34
CA CYS A 51 5.59 -4.28 7.99
C CYS A 51 6.09 -4.87 6.66
N CYS A 52 6.36 -4.04 5.64
CA CYS A 52 6.86 -4.52 4.36
C CYS A 52 8.37 -4.82 4.36
N PHE A 53 9.14 -4.23 5.30
CA PHE A 53 10.60 -4.41 5.37
C PHE A 53 11.03 -5.57 6.29
N ARG A 54 10.21 -6.00 7.25
CA ARG A 54 10.53 -7.17 8.07
C ARG A 54 10.35 -8.44 7.24
N SER A 55 11.47 -9.12 6.94
CA SER A 55 11.49 -10.44 6.28
C SER A 55 10.88 -11.58 7.11
N ASN A 56 10.36 -11.29 8.31
CA ASN A 56 9.54 -12.20 9.11
C ASN A 56 8.11 -11.66 9.11
N PHE A 57 7.26 -12.35 8.32
CA PHE A 57 5.82 -12.27 8.21
C PHE A 57 5.07 -11.96 9.53
N PRO A 58 3.85 -11.43 9.40
CA PRO A 58 3.44 -10.14 9.93
C PRO A 58 3.59 -10.09 11.46
N SER A 59 4.25 -9.04 11.95
CA SER A 59 4.02 -8.60 13.32
C SER A 59 2.51 -8.44 13.51
N ALA A 60 1.96 -8.94 14.61
CA ALA A 60 0.54 -8.83 14.93
C ALA A 60 0.01 -7.38 14.85
N ASP A 61 0.89 -6.39 14.99
CA ASP A 61 0.62 -4.96 14.77
C ASP A 61 0.22 -4.58 13.33
N CYS A 62 0.56 -5.39 12.32
CA CYS A 62 0.20 -5.15 10.91
C CYS A 62 -1.16 -5.75 10.53
N LEU A 63 -1.79 -6.50 11.45
CA LEU A 63 -3.05 -7.23 11.26
C LEU A 63 -4.07 -6.86 12.35
N TYR A 64 -4.48 -5.59 12.40
CA TYR A 64 -5.57 -5.12 13.27
C TYR A 64 -6.76 -4.59 12.45
#